data_AF-A0A6C0CFN1-F1
#
_entry.id   AF-A0A6C0CFN1-F1
#
_cell.length_a   1.000
_cell.length_b   1.000
_cell.length_c   1.000
_cell.angle_alpha   90.00
_cell.angle_beta   90.00
_cell.angle_gamma   90.00
#
_symmetry.space_group_name_H-M   'P 1'
#
loop_
_entity.id
_entity.type
_entity.pdbx_description
1 polymer ?
#
loop_
_entity_poly.entity_id
_entity_poly.type
_entity_poly.pdbx_seq_one_letter_code
_entity_poly.pdbx_strand_id
1 'polypeptide(L)'
;MNLDLKNQFVEDLDNIYRTHLIYRTIVVCDKDIVDYKELLENKDFSVYVVNTVSNINYDTLDHRIILVNNKILEDFLNSIIANDIDNFYTYISFTYDNTSMKEAIVKKYHNVCDIVNNIL
;
A
#
# COMPACT_ATOMS: atom_id res chain seq x y z
N MET A 1 -9.68 15.45 -4.69
CA MET A 1 -9.71 14.49 -5.81
C MET A 1 -11.17 14.18 -6.12
N ASN A 2 -11.58 14.10 -7.39
CA ASN A 2 -12.98 13.83 -7.74
C ASN A 2 -13.36 12.40 -7.26
N LEU A 3 -14.56 12.22 -6.69
CA LEU A 3 -15.02 10.94 -6.11
C LEU A 3 -14.87 9.77 -7.11
N ASP A 4 -15.07 10.07 -8.39
CA ASP A 4 -14.94 9.13 -9.50
C ASP A 4 -13.55 8.49 -9.60
N LEU A 5 -12.47 9.22 -9.33
CA LEU A 5 -11.11 8.68 -9.40
C LEU A 5 -10.79 7.74 -8.23
N LYS A 6 -11.36 7.99 -7.05
CA LYS A 6 -11.18 7.08 -5.90
C LYS A 6 -11.88 5.75 -6.16
N ASN A 7 -13.13 5.82 -6.64
CA ASN A 7 -13.88 4.63 -7.02
C ASN A 7 -13.17 3.85 -8.13
N GLN A 8 -12.67 4.54 -9.18
CA GLN A 8 -11.92 3.88 -10.24
C GLN A 8 -10.69 3.15 -9.70
N PHE A 9 -9.91 3.79 -8.83
CA PHE A 9 -8.76 3.14 -8.19
C PHE A 9 -9.17 1.87 -7.42
N VAL A 10 -10.27 1.93 -6.66
CA VAL A 10 -10.76 0.81 -5.87
C VAL A 10 -11.26 -0.34 -6.76
N GLU A 11 -11.95 -0.04 -7.85
CA GLU A 11 -12.36 -1.04 -8.85
C GLU A 11 -11.14 -1.66 -9.55
N ASP A 12 -10.14 -0.86 -9.93
CA ASP A 12 -8.91 -1.34 -10.52
C ASP A 12 -8.20 -2.30 -9.55
N LEU A 13 -8.12 -1.94 -8.26
CA LEU A 13 -7.52 -2.80 -7.24
C LEU A 13 -8.29 -4.11 -7.04
N ASP A 14 -9.62 -4.08 -6.96
CA ASP A 14 -10.47 -5.28 -6.88
C ASP A 14 -10.25 -6.20 -8.10
N ASN A 15 -10.19 -5.63 -9.31
CA ASN A 15 -9.90 -6.39 -10.52
C ASN A 15 -8.51 -7.05 -10.48
N ILE A 16 -7.50 -6.39 -9.92
CA ILE A 16 -6.16 -6.98 -9.74
C ILE A 16 -6.26 -8.19 -8.79
N TYR A 17 -6.96 -8.08 -7.65
CA TYR A 17 -7.15 -9.20 -6.73
C TYR A 17 -7.90 -10.39 -7.35
N ARG A 18 -8.78 -10.16 -8.32
CA ARG A 18 -9.48 -11.22 -9.06
C ARG A 18 -8.63 -11.89 -10.13
N THR A 19 -7.59 -11.23 -10.60
CA THR A 19 -6.77 -11.68 -11.74
C THR A 19 -5.37 -12.14 -11.35
N HIS A 20 -4.88 -11.73 -10.18
CA HIS A 20 -3.53 -12.01 -9.69
C HIS A 20 -3.58 -12.61 -8.29
N LEU A 21 -2.61 -13.47 -7.97
CA LEU A 21 -2.46 -14.03 -6.63
C LEU A 21 -1.76 -13.01 -5.72
N ILE A 22 -2.56 -12.18 -5.05
CA ILE A 22 -2.07 -11.16 -4.11
C ILE A 22 -2.30 -11.61 -2.67
N TYR A 23 -1.23 -11.65 -1.88
CA TYR A 23 -1.31 -11.92 -0.45
C TYR A 23 -1.73 -10.67 0.32
N ARG A 24 -0.92 -9.61 0.24
CA ARG A 24 -1.14 -8.32 0.92
C ARG A 24 -0.69 -7.18 0.03
N THR A 25 -1.49 -6.12 0.01
CA THR A 25 -1.20 -4.88 -0.73
C THR A 25 -0.86 -3.74 0.22
N ILE A 26 0.21 -3.01 -0.07
CA ILE A 26 0.44 -1.68 0.46
C ILE A 26 -0.20 -0.68 -0.50
N VAL A 27 -1.17 0.11 -0.03
CA VAL A 27 -1.78 1.21 -0.80
C VAL A 27 -1.25 2.53 -0.27
N VAL A 28 -0.58 3.28 -1.13
CA VAL A 28 0.00 4.59 -0.82
C VAL A 28 -0.96 5.69 -1.24
N CYS A 29 -1.35 6.54 -0.29
CA CYS A 29 -2.24 7.68 -0.51
C CYS A 29 -1.68 8.97 0.12
N ASP A 30 -1.99 10.15 -0.42
CA ASP A 30 -1.57 11.44 0.17
C ASP A 30 -2.66 11.96 1.12
N LYS A 31 -3.84 12.20 0.55
CA LYS A 31 -5.02 12.74 1.22
C LYS A 31 -6.12 11.70 1.16
N ASP A 32 -7.12 11.87 2.03
CA ASP A 32 -8.35 11.08 1.98
C ASP A 32 -8.19 9.59 2.33
N ILE A 33 -7.25 9.24 3.21
CA ILE A 33 -7.02 7.87 3.68
C ILE A 33 -8.27 7.25 4.32
N VAL A 34 -9.11 8.08 4.95
CA VAL A 34 -10.39 7.66 5.55
C VAL A 34 -11.37 7.25 4.45
N ASP A 35 -11.55 8.07 3.42
CA ASP A 35 -12.42 7.75 2.29
C ASP A 35 -11.97 6.46 1.58
N TYR A 36 -10.66 6.30 1.36
CA TYR A 36 -10.12 5.07 0.76
C TYR A 36 -10.37 3.85 1.64
N LYS A 37 -10.22 3.98 2.95
CA LYS A 37 -10.55 2.91 3.88
C LYS A 37 -12.01 2.49 3.74
N GLU A 38 -12.94 3.45 3.78
CA GLU A 38 -14.37 3.17 3.65
C GLU A 38 -14.72 2.50 2.31
N LEU A 39 -14.18 3.01 1.21
CA LEU A 39 -14.44 2.43 -0.12
C LEU A 39 -13.90 1.01 -0.27
N LEU A 40 -12.74 0.71 0.31
CA LEU A 40 -12.13 -0.62 0.27
C LEU A 40 -12.86 -1.60 1.20
N GLU A 41 -13.25 -1.17 2.40
CA GLU A 41 -14.04 -2.00 3.32
C GLU A 41 -15.43 -2.30 2.74
N ASN A 42 -16.03 -1.38 1.98
CA ASN A 42 -17.27 -1.61 1.23
C ASN A 42 -17.13 -2.66 0.10
N LYS A 43 -15.89 -3.03 -0.26
CA LYS A 43 -15.56 -4.11 -1.19
C LYS A 43 -15.12 -5.40 -0.47
N ASP A 44 -15.43 -5.51 0.82
CA ASP A 44 -15.08 -6.64 1.70
C ASP A 44 -13.57 -6.86 1.90
N PHE A 45 -12.74 -5.84 1.63
CA PHE A 45 -11.32 -5.91 2.01
C PHE A 45 -11.13 -5.66 3.51
N SER A 46 -10.25 -6.44 4.14
CA SER A 46 -9.74 -6.10 5.47
C SER A 46 -8.64 -5.05 5.34
N VAL A 47 -8.86 -3.88 5.94
CA VAL A 47 -7.99 -2.70 5.78
C VAL A 47 -7.36 -2.29 7.10
N TYR A 48 -6.05 -2.09 7.11
CA TYR A 48 -5.31 -1.51 8.22
C TYR A 48 -4.73 -0.16 7.81
N VAL A 49 -4.88 0.87 8.66
CA VAL A 49 -4.32 2.20 8.43
C VAL A 49 -3.08 2.37 9.30
N VAL A 50 -1.94 2.62 8.66
CA VAL A 50 -0.69 2.92 9.35
C VAL A 50 -0.73 4.37 9.85
N ASN A 51 -0.91 4.53 11.15
CA ASN A 51 -0.86 5.85 11.81
C ASN A 51 0.56 6.22 12.26
N THR A 52 1.34 5.21 12.66
CA THR A 52 2.72 5.35 13.09
C THR A 52 3.49 4.09 12.73
N VAL A 53 4.77 4.25 12.43
CA VAL A 53 5.67 3.13 12.11
C VAL A 53 6.20 2.45 13.38
N SER A 54 6.20 3.17 14.51
CA SER A 54 6.58 2.60 15.79
C SER A 54 5.54 1.57 16.28
N ASN A 55 6.01 0.39 16.68
CA ASN A 55 5.22 -0.69 17.29
C ASN A 55 4.26 -1.45 16.37
N ILE A 56 4.51 -1.49 15.05
CA ILE A 56 3.78 -2.41 14.18
C ILE A 56 4.23 -3.84 14.47
N ASN A 57 3.31 -4.68 14.93
CA ASN A 57 3.55 -6.11 15.09
C ASN A 57 3.19 -6.85 13.80
N TYR A 58 4.19 -7.00 12.93
CA TYR A 58 4.06 -7.59 11.60
C TYR A 58 3.56 -9.04 11.62
N ASP A 59 3.89 -9.81 12.66
CA ASP A 59 3.48 -11.22 12.81
C ASP A 59 1.96 -11.38 13.00
N THR A 60 1.33 -10.38 13.62
CA THR A 60 -0.09 -10.41 13.98
C THR A 60 -0.98 -9.64 13.01
N LEU A 61 -0.40 -8.96 12.02
CA LEU A 61 -1.12 -8.01 11.17
C LEU A 61 -1.89 -8.72 10.05
N ASP A 62 -3.03 -9.32 10.35
CA ASP A 62 -3.83 -10.08 9.39
C ASP A 62 -4.82 -9.20 8.58
N HIS A 63 -4.28 -8.19 7.89
CA HIS A 63 -5.05 -7.35 6.97
C HIS A 63 -4.53 -7.51 5.54
N ARG A 64 -5.47 -7.58 4.57
CA ARG A 64 -5.17 -7.71 3.14
C ARG A 64 -4.64 -6.41 2.55
N ILE A 65 -5.17 -5.27 3.01
CA ILE A 65 -4.73 -3.96 2.54
C ILE A 65 -4.14 -3.17 3.70
N ILE A 66 -2.94 -2.63 3.48
CA ILE A 66 -2.25 -1.72 4.38
C ILE A 66 -2.26 -0.34 3.74
N LEU A 67 -3.06 0.58 4.27
CA LEU A 67 -3.07 1.97 3.84
C LEU A 67 -1.96 2.73 4.54
N VAL A 68 -1.11 3.37 3.74
CA VAL A 68 0.04 4.14 4.22
C VAL A 68 -0.02 5.54 3.63
N ASN A 69 0.12 6.55 4.49
CA ASN A 69 0.25 7.92 4.01
C ASN A 69 1.62 8.09 3.34
N ASN A 70 1.67 8.77 2.20
CA ASN A 70 2.92 8.99 1.46
C ASN A 70 4.03 9.60 2.33
N LYS A 71 3.69 10.45 3.31
CA LYS A 71 4.66 11.12 4.20
C LYS A 71 5.45 10.16 5.08
N ILE A 72 4.88 8.99 5.37
CA ILE A 72 5.49 7.97 6.24
C ILE A 72 5.87 6.71 5.49
N LEU A 73 5.65 6.65 4.17
CA LEU A 73 5.92 5.47 3.36
C LEU A 73 7.37 5.01 3.47
N GLU A 74 8.31 5.95 3.38
CA GLU A 74 9.73 5.61 3.44
C GLU A 74 10.11 5.00 4.79
N ASP A 75 9.65 5.59 5.88
CA ASP A 75 9.89 5.07 7.23
C ASP A 75 9.28 3.68 7.39
N PHE A 76 8.08 3.46 6.83
CA PHE A 76 7.41 2.17 6.86
C PHE A 76 8.13 1.09 6.05
N LEU A 77 8.64 1.41 4.86
CA LEU A 77 9.44 0.47 4.07
C LEU A 77 10.78 0.17 4.76
N ASN A 78 11.43 1.20 5.30
CA ASN A 78 12.68 1.04 6.04
C ASN A 78 12.50 0.18 7.30
N SER A 79 11.35 0.27 7.99
CA SER A 79 11.09 -0.57 9.15
C SER A 79 10.89 -2.04 8.78
N ILE A 80 10.24 -2.34 7.64
CA ILE A 80 10.15 -3.72 7.12
C ILE A 80 11.55 -4.28 6.87
N ILE A 81 12.40 -3.52 6.17
CA ILE A 81 13.80 -3.92 5.88
C ILE A 81 14.61 -4.08 7.16
N ALA A 82 14.53 -3.13 8.08
CA ALA A 82 15.32 -3.13 9.30
C ALA A 82 14.93 -4.26 10.27
N ASN A 83 13.71 -4.78 10.19
CA ASN A 83 13.23 -5.90 10.99
C ASN A 83 13.32 -7.24 10.25
N ASP A 84 13.95 -7.30 9.06
CA ASP A 84 14.12 -8.52 8.25
C ASP A 84 12.78 -9.24 7.98
N ILE A 85 11.75 -8.44 7.71
CA ILE A 85 10.39 -8.94 7.50
C ILE A 85 10.23 -9.38 6.04
N ASP A 86 10.30 -10.69 5.83
CA ASP A 86 10.14 -11.31 4.50
C ASP A 86 8.67 -11.53 4.11
N ASN A 87 8.39 -11.42 2.81
CA ASN A 87 7.09 -11.75 2.19
C ASN A 87 5.86 -11.07 2.83
N PHE A 88 6.06 -9.93 3.52
CA PHE A 88 4.97 -9.23 4.18
C PHE A 88 3.95 -8.65 3.19
N TYR A 89 4.36 -8.30 1.98
CA TYR A 89 3.48 -7.88 0.90
C TYR A 89 3.92 -8.50 -0.41
N THR A 90 2.98 -8.58 -1.35
CA THR A 90 3.25 -9.02 -2.73
C THR A 90 2.83 -7.96 -3.74
N TYR A 91 2.37 -6.79 -3.26
CA TYR A 91 1.92 -5.72 -4.11
C TYR A 91 2.00 -4.35 -3.41
N ILE A 92 2.47 -3.33 -4.13
CA ILE A 92 2.44 -1.93 -3.73
C ILE A 92 1.72 -1.15 -4.83
N SER A 93 0.66 -0.46 -4.45
CA SER A 93 -0.14 0.38 -5.34
C SER A 93 -0.11 1.83 -4.87
N PHE A 94 -0.09 2.76 -5.82
CA PHE A 94 -0.11 4.19 -5.55
C PHE A 94 -1.41 4.77 -6.09
N THR A 95 -2.12 5.55 -5.28
CA THR A 95 -3.26 6.31 -5.76
C THR A 95 -2.80 7.35 -6.79
N TYR A 96 -3.70 7.80 -7.67
CA TYR A 96 -3.36 8.62 -8.83
C TYR A 96 -2.62 9.95 -8.49
N ASP A 97 -2.79 10.45 -7.28
CA ASP A 97 -2.10 11.63 -6.73
C ASP A 97 -0.63 11.37 -6.33
N ASN A 98 -0.16 10.12 -6.38
CA ASN A 98 1.16 9.70 -5.89
C ASN A 98 2.13 9.21 -6.98
N THR A 99 1.89 9.54 -8.26
CA THR A 99 2.78 9.16 -9.37
C THR A 99 4.24 9.60 -9.18
N SER A 100 4.48 10.85 -8.78
CA SER A 100 5.84 11.33 -8.52
C SER A 100 6.50 10.65 -7.33
N MET A 101 5.71 10.23 -6.33
CA MET A 101 6.21 9.46 -5.19
C MET A 101 6.62 8.06 -5.63
N LYS A 102 5.82 7.40 -6.47
CA LYS A 102 6.17 6.10 -7.06
C LYS A 102 7.54 6.15 -7.74
N GLU A 103 7.78 7.15 -8.58
CA GLU A 103 9.08 7.33 -9.27
C GLU A 103 10.23 7.54 -8.28
N ALA A 104 10.01 8.35 -7.23
CA ALA A 104 11.01 8.59 -6.20
C ALA A 104 11.37 7.31 -5.41
N ILE A 105 10.37 6.51 -5.04
CA ILE A 105 10.55 5.23 -4.34
C ILE A 105 11.30 4.23 -5.23
N VAL A 106 10.89 4.05 -6.50
CA VAL A 106 11.58 3.15 -7.43
C VAL A 106 13.05 3.53 -7.58
N LYS A 107 13.35 4.82 -7.69
CA LYS A 107 14.74 5.31 -7.79
C LYS A 107 15.54 5.06 -6.51
N LYS A 108 14.95 5.36 -5.35
CA LYS A 108 15.62 5.23 -4.05
C LYS A 108 15.92 3.77 -3.71
N TYR A 109 14.96 2.88 -3.93
CA TYR A 109 15.03 1.47 -3.60
C TYR A 109 15.45 0.58 -4.79
N HIS A 110 16.11 1.14 -5.81
CA HIS A 110 16.49 0.40 -7.02
C HIS A 110 17.33 -0.87 -6.78
N ASN A 111 18.05 -0.96 -5.65
CA ASN A 111 18.83 -2.14 -5.25
C ASN A 111 18.08 -3.10 -4.30
N VAL A 112 16.84 -2.77 -3.92
CA VAL A 112 15.98 -3.62 -3.09
C VAL A 112 14.93 -4.24 -4.00
N CYS A 113 15.29 -5.36 -4.63
CA CYS A 113 14.48 -6.02 -5.64
C CYS A 113 13.03 -6.27 -5.17
N ASP A 114 12.84 -6.64 -3.92
CA ASP A 114 11.50 -6.93 -3.39
C ASP A 114 10.58 -5.71 -3.40
N ILE A 115 11.09 -4.51 -3.10
CA ILE A 115 10.28 -3.29 -3.18
C ILE A 115 9.94 -2.99 -4.65
N VAL A 116 10.95 -2.99 -5.52
CA VAL A 116 10.78 -2.59 -6.92
C VAL A 116 9.88 -3.57 -7.68
N ASN A 117 10.08 -4.88 -7.50
CA ASN A 117 9.32 -5.91 -8.21
C ASN A 117 7.85 -5.96 -7.79
N ASN A 118 7.53 -5.49 -6.58
CA ASN A 118 6.16 -5.45 -6.07
C ASN A 118 5.44 -4.14 -6.40
N ILE A 119 6.09 -3.15 -7.03
CA ILE A 119 5.45 -1.92 -7.53
C ILE A 119 5.02 -2.13 -8.99
N LEU A 120 3.72 -2.07 -9.29
CA LEU A 120 3.21 -1.97 -10.68
C LEU A 120 2.87 -0.53 -11.06
#